data_AF-A0A3B9WNK2-F1
#
_entry.id   AF-A0A3B9WNK2-F1
#
_cell.length_a   1.000
_cell.length_b   1.000
_cell.length_c   1.000
_cell.angle_alpha   90.00
_cell.angle_beta   90.00
_cell.angle_gamma   90.00
#
_symmetry.space_group_name_H-M   'P 1'
#
loop_
_entity.id
_entity.type
_entity.pdbx_description
1 polymer ?
#
loop_
_entity_poly.entity_id
_entity_poly.type
_entity_poly.pdbx_seq_one_letter_code
_entity_poly.pdbx_strand_id
1 'polypeptide(L)'
;VWSITRGAGVIVAVIDSGSGPHPDLDANLDAGRTMFGSTDSVGVFDIDSAGHGSHVAGIIAAVADNSIGGSGVAPQSRIMPIRVLDAQGSGDSKDVSKAVRWAVDNGAKVINLSLGGATESTSLTAAIQYAVDHNVLVVAAAGNGTADSTPKWPAASDLTLAVTAVDRNNSVTSFDQRGDYIDISAPGTSILSTASNDYRIQSGTSMAAAFVTGAAALLFAAQPSITAAQVRDILQRTATDIGALGRDATFG
;
A
#
# COMPACT_ATOMS: atom_id res chain seq x y z
N VAL A 1 0.57 -0.39 20.32
CA VAL A 1 -0.59 0.01 19.49
C VAL A 1 -1.74 -1.01 19.58
N TRP A 2 -1.49 -2.32 19.43
CA TRP A 2 -2.56 -3.34 19.48
C TRP A 2 -3.36 -3.48 20.78
N SER A 3 -2.82 -3.00 21.91
CA SER A 3 -3.60 -2.87 23.15
C SER A 3 -4.72 -1.82 23.06
N ILE A 4 -4.69 -0.95 22.03
CA ILE A 4 -5.68 0.10 21.76
C ILE A 4 -6.57 -0.31 20.59
N THR A 5 -5.98 -0.70 19.46
CA THR A 5 -6.71 -1.14 18.26
C THR A 5 -5.84 -2.04 17.40
N ARG A 6 -6.47 -2.97 16.68
CA ARG A 6 -5.82 -3.82 15.68
C ARG A 6 -6.31 -3.55 14.24
N GLY A 7 -7.06 -2.46 14.02
CA GLY A 7 -7.53 -2.06 12.68
C GLY A 7 -9.01 -2.35 12.37
N ALA A 8 -9.76 -2.90 13.34
CA ALA A 8 -11.16 -3.29 13.15
C ALA A 8 -12.02 -2.15 12.59
N GLY A 9 -12.84 -2.46 11.59
CA GLY A 9 -13.76 -1.51 10.94
C GLY A 9 -13.13 -0.64 9.85
N VAL A 10 -11.82 -0.75 9.61
CA VAL A 10 -11.14 -0.03 8.53
C VAL A 10 -11.04 -0.93 7.29
N ILE A 11 -11.48 -0.40 6.16
CA ILE A 11 -11.31 -1.01 4.84
C ILE A 11 -10.09 -0.40 4.18
N VAL A 12 -9.15 -1.25 3.78
CA VAL A 12 -7.94 -0.90 3.05
C VAL A 12 -8.02 -1.47 1.64
N ALA A 13 -7.99 -0.60 0.63
CA ALA A 13 -7.93 -1.04 -0.75
C ALA A 13 -6.49 -1.37 -1.17
N VAL A 14 -6.29 -2.58 -1.66
CA VAL A 14 -5.03 -3.03 -2.27
C VAL A 14 -5.28 -3.12 -3.77
N ILE A 15 -4.82 -2.11 -4.50
CA ILE A 15 -4.97 -2.01 -5.96
C ILE A 15 -3.66 -2.52 -6.58
N ASP A 16 -3.65 -3.77 -7.04
CA ASP A 16 -2.43 -4.53 -7.33
C ASP A 16 -2.68 -5.69 -8.35
N SER A 17 -1.91 -6.78 -8.29
CA SER A 17 -2.04 -7.99 -9.11
C SER A 17 -3.14 -8.96 -8.66
N GLY A 18 -3.88 -8.56 -7.63
CA GLY A 18 -4.95 -9.32 -6.99
C GLY A 18 -4.59 -9.73 -5.58
N SER A 19 -5.38 -10.63 -4.98
CA SER A 19 -5.03 -11.17 -3.68
C SER A 19 -5.69 -12.52 -3.41
N GLY A 20 -4.90 -13.49 -3.00
CA GLY A 20 -5.41 -14.75 -2.46
C GLY A 20 -6.16 -15.63 -3.48
N PRO A 21 -6.87 -16.66 -2.99
CA PRO A 21 -7.09 -16.97 -1.58
C PRO A 21 -5.80 -17.34 -0.82
N HIS A 22 -5.76 -17.09 0.50
CA HIS A 22 -4.68 -17.51 1.39
C HIS A 22 -5.21 -17.66 2.84
N PRO A 23 -4.96 -18.78 3.56
CA PRO A 23 -5.53 -19.03 4.88
C PRO A 23 -5.26 -17.94 5.93
N ASP A 24 -4.08 -17.33 5.85
CA ASP A 24 -3.66 -16.23 6.74
C ASP A 24 -4.32 -14.88 6.41
N LEU A 25 -5.17 -14.82 5.39
CA LEU A 25 -5.96 -13.65 5.00
C LEU A 25 -7.47 -13.90 5.11
N ASP A 26 -7.93 -15.15 5.31
CA ASP A 26 -9.34 -15.55 5.14
C ASP A 26 -10.34 -14.72 5.96
N ALA A 27 -9.98 -14.29 7.17
CA ALA A 27 -10.88 -13.50 8.01
C ALA A 27 -10.92 -12.00 7.63
N ASN A 28 -9.92 -11.53 6.89
CA ASN A 28 -9.70 -10.13 6.58
C ASN A 28 -9.84 -9.81 5.09
N LEU A 29 -9.93 -10.82 4.21
CA LEU A 29 -9.99 -10.62 2.77
C LEU A 29 -11.42 -10.54 2.28
N ASP A 30 -11.77 -9.41 1.66
CA ASP A 30 -13.06 -9.25 1.00
C ASP A 30 -13.09 -9.94 -0.37
N ALA A 31 -14.30 -10.09 -0.93
CA ALA A 31 -14.44 -10.54 -2.31
C ALA A 31 -13.68 -9.60 -3.26
N GLY A 32 -12.85 -10.18 -4.12
CA GLY A 32 -12.02 -9.40 -5.03
C GLY A 32 -12.77 -8.88 -6.24
N ARG A 33 -12.19 -7.84 -6.84
CA ARG A 33 -12.65 -7.29 -8.11
C ARG A 33 -11.50 -7.22 -9.10
N THR A 34 -11.71 -7.69 -10.32
CA THR A 34 -10.76 -7.51 -11.42
C THR A 34 -11.19 -6.32 -12.26
N MET A 35 -10.32 -5.33 -12.42
CA MET A 35 -10.47 -4.19 -13.34
C MET A 35 -9.22 -4.11 -14.23
N PHE A 36 -9.14 -4.97 -15.25
CA PHE A 36 -7.96 -5.06 -16.11
C PHE A 36 -8.33 -5.21 -17.58
N GLY A 37 -7.89 -4.26 -18.40
CA GLY A 37 -8.19 -4.22 -19.83
C GLY A 37 -9.70 -4.05 -20.08
N SER A 38 -10.30 -5.05 -20.74
CA SER A 38 -11.75 -5.11 -20.98
C SER A 38 -12.51 -5.84 -19.86
N THR A 39 -11.82 -6.40 -18.87
CA THR A 39 -12.43 -7.16 -17.79
C THR A 39 -12.80 -6.25 -16.63
N ASP A 40 -14.07 -6.25 -16.26
CA ASP A 40 -14.57 -5.67 -15.02
C ASP A 40 -15.53 -6.68 -14.37
N SER A 41 -15.04 -7.41 -13.37
CA SER A 41 -15.79 -8.51 -12.75
C SER A 41 -15.58 -8.59 -11.24
N VAL A 42 -16.66 -8.89 -10.53
CA VAL A 42 -16.67 -9.22 -9.09
C VAL A 42 -16.79 -10.73 -8.92
N GLY A 43 -16.10 -11.34 -7.98
CA GLY A 43 -16.20 -12.79 -7.77
C GLY A 43 -15.40 -13.34 -6.59
N VAL A 44 -15.28 -14.67 -6.54
CA VAL A 44 -14.35 -15.40 -5.64
C VAL A 44 -12.98 -14.72 -5.75
N PHE A 45 -12.29 -14.53 -4.61
CA PHE A 45 -11.01 -13.82 -4.46
C PHE A 45 -10.25 -13.67 -5.77
N ASP A 46 -9.94 -12.43 -6.14
CA ASP A 46 -9.22 -12.16 -7.39
C ASP A 46 -7.86 -12.87 -7.36
N ILE A 47 -7.79 -13.98 -8.10
CA ILE A 47 -6.72 -14.95 -7.97
C ILE A 47 -5.41 -14.31 -8.41
N ASP A 48 -4.50 -14.16 -7.44
CA ASP A 48 -3.22 -13.53 -7.63
C ASP A 48 -2.15 -14.56 -8.01
N SER A 49 -2.02 -14.79 -9.32
CA SER A 49 -0.96 -15.65 -9.86
C SER A 49 0.44 -15.04 -9.76
N ALA A 50 0.54 -13.71 -9.66
CA ALA A 50 1.83 -13.02 -9.49
C ALA A 50 2.34 -13.14 -8.05
N GLY A 51 1.42 -13.11 -7.08
CA GLY A 51 1.69 -13.18 -5.65
C GLY A 51 2.10 -11.85 -5.01
N HIS A 52 2.20 -10.76 -5.78
CA HIS A 52 2.63 -9.45 -5.27
C HIS A 52 1.54 -8.78 -4.43
N GLY A 53 0.31 -8.67 -4.95
CA GLY A 53 -0.80 -8.10 -4.19
C GLY A 53 -1.18 -8.92 -2.95
N SER A 54 -1.04 -10.25 -3.02
CA SER A 54 -1.17 -11.13 -1.83
C SER A 54 -0.10 -10.83 -0.77
N HIS A 55 1.12 -10.49 -1.19
CA HIS A 55 2.22 -10.13 -0.28
C HIS A 55 1.99 -8.80 0.41
N VAL A 56 1.57 -7.80 -0.36
CA VAL A 56 1.12 -6.49 0.14
C VAL A 56 -0.04 -6.64 1.13
N ALA A 57 -1.07 -7.42 0.78
CA ALA A 57 -2.22 -7.67 1.65
C ALA A 57 -1.82 -8.31 2.99
N GLY A 58 -0.89 -9.27 2.98
CA GLY A 58 -0.38 -9.91 4.20
C GLY A 58 0.37 -8.96 5.13
N ILE A 59 1.20 -8.06 4.58
CA ILE A 59 1.92 -7.06 5.39
C ILE A 59 0.91 -6.14 6.09
N ILE A 60 -0.18 -5.79 5.39
CA ILE A 60 -1.21 -4.91 5.94
C ILE A 60 -2.05 -5.65 7.00
N ALA A 61 -2.60 -6.83 6.67
CA ALA A 61 -3.66 -7.44 7.46
C ALA A 61 -3.65 -8.99 7.46
N ALA A 62 -2.50 -9.66 7.39
CA ALA A 62 -2.45 -11.07 7.77
C ALA A 62 -3.00 -11.26 9.21
N VAL A 63 -3.83 -12.29 9.40
CA VAL A 63 -4.58 -12.53 10.61
C VAL A 63 -3.63 -12.90 11.74
N ALA A 64 -3.62 -12.11 12.80
CA ALA A 64 -2.79 -12.40 13.96
C ALA A 64 -3.40 -13.49 14.84
N ASP A 65 -2.54 -14.21 15.57
CA ASP A 65 -2.90 -15.20 16.60
C ASP A 65 -3.70 -16.42 16.08
N ASN A 66 -3.62 -16.73 14.77
CA ASN A 66 -4.27 -17.88 14.14
C ASN A 66 -3.38 -19.15 14.09
N SER A 67 -2.18 -19.09 14.65
CA SER A 67 -1.18 -20.19 14.69
C SER A 67 -0.59 -20.60 13.33
N ILE A 68 -0.70 -19.78 12.30
CA ILE A 68 -0.05 -19.96 11.00
C ILE A 68 0.73 -18.70 10.62
N GLY A 69 1.83 -18.84 9.88
CA GLY A 69 2.56 -17.71 9.31
C GLY A 69 2.96 -16.63 10.31
N GLY A 70 2.47 -15.42 10.05
CA GLY A 70 2.83 -14.20 10.76
C GLY A 70 1.61 -13.34 11.06
N SER A 71 1.76 -12.02 10.98
CA SER A 71 0.67 -11.08 11.20
C SER A 71 0.92 -9.80 10.43
N GLY A 72 -0.14 -9.20 9.90
CA GLY A 72 -0.09 -7.88 9.32
C GLY A 72 0.01 -6.80 10.39
N VAL A 73 0.35 -5.58 9.98
CA VAL A 73 0.42 -4.41 10.88
C VAL A 73 -0.95 -4.11 11.51
N ALA A 74 -2.04 -4.25 10.76
CA ALA A 74 -3.41 -4.02 11.18
C ALA A 74 -4.25 -5.30 10.98
N PRO A 75 -4.08 -6.32 11.85
CA PRO A 75 -4.57 -7.68 11.62
C PRO A 75 -6.09 -7.86 11.81
N GLN A 76 -6.85 -6.77 12.01
CA GLN A 76 -8.32 -6.77 12.01
C GLN A 76 -8.90 -5.79 10.97
N SER A 77 -8.05 -5.15 10.15
CA SER A 77 -8.51 -4.38 8.99
C SER A 77 -9.01 -5.33 7.90
N ARG A 78 -9.99 -4.88 7.12
CA ARG A 78 -10.45 -5.59 5.92
C ARG A 78 -9.64 -5.15 4.71
N ILE A 79 -9.21 -6.09 3.90
CA ILE A 79 -8.58 -5.86 2.60
C ILE A 79 -9.67 -5.91 1.53
N MET A 80 -9.80 -4.82 0.78
CA MET A 80 -10.55 -4.72 -0.46
C MET A 80 -9.57 -4.89 -1.63
N PRO A 81 -9.48 -6.08 -2.25
CA PRO A 81 -8.50 -6.30 -3.28
C PRO A 81 -9.05 -6.00 -4.67
N ILE A 82 -8.26 -5.28 -5.46
CA ILE A 82 -8.64 -4.86 -6.81
C ILE A 82 -7.49 -5.17 -7.77
N ARG A 83 -7.70 -6.10 -8.70
CA ARG A 83 -6.76 -6.34 -9.80
C ARG A 83 -6.73 -5.18 -10.75
N VAL A 84 -5.56 -4.67 -11.00
CA VAL A 84 -5.27 -3.77 -12.13
C VAL A 84 -3.97 -4.14 -12.84
N LEU A 85 -3.26 -5.18 -12.37
CA LEU A 85 -2.00 -5.65 -12.95
C LEU A 85 -2.14 -7.09 -13.48
N ASP A 86 -1.36 -7.40 -14.52
CA ASP A 86 -1.18 -8.75 -15.02
C ASP A 86 -0.18 -9.57 -14.17
N ALA A 87 0.10 -10.80 -14.62
CA ALA A 87 1.03 -11.71 -13.95
C ALA A 87 2.49 -11.23 -13.96
N GLN A 88 2.82 -10.22 -14.77
CA GLN A 88 4.13 -9.58 -14.87
C GLN A 88 4.18 -8.25 -14.09
N GLY A 89 3.09 -7.88 -13.40
CA GLY A 89 2.99 -6.62 -12.66
C GLY A 89 2.76 -5.39 -13.55
N SER A 90 2.34 -5.59 -14.81
CA SER A 90 2.06 -4.50 -15.75
C SER A 90 0.58 -4.15 -15.77
N GLY A 91 0.25 -2.85 -15.91
CA GLY A 91 -1.12 -2.36 -15.96
C GLY A 91 -1.23 -0.98 -16.58
N ASP A 92 -2.47 -0.55 -16.83
CA ASP A 92 -2.78 0.76 -17.42
C ASP A 92 -3.29 1.74 -16.36
N SER A 93 -2.76 2.96 -16.36
CA SER A 93 -3.19 4.03 -15.45
C SER A 93 -4.70 4.30 -15.50
N LYS A 94 -5.37 4.05 -16.63
CA LYS A 94 -6.83 4.15 -16.79
C LYS A 94 -7.55 3.18 -15.87
N ASP A 95 -7.06 1.95 -15.75
CA ASP A 95 -7.68 0.92 -14.91
C ASP A 95 -7.39 1.18 -13.43
N VAL A 96 -6.16 1.62 -13.11
CA VAL A 96 -5.82 2.13 -11.76
C VAL A 96 -6.74 3.30 -11.37
N SER A 97 -6.99 4.25 -12.28
CA SER A 97 -7.85 5.41 -12.04
C SER A 97 -9.29 5.00 -11.70
N LYS A 98 -9.84 4.01 -12.42
CA LYS A 98 -11.17 3.46 -12.12
C LYS A 98 -11.19 2.75 -10.77
N ALA A 99 -10.18 1.94 -10.49
CA ALA A 99 -10.05 1.20 -9.24
C ALA A 99 -9.98 2.13 -8.03
N VAL A 100 -9.24 3.23 -8.11
CA VAL A 100 -9.16 4.25 -7.04
C VAL A 100 -10.55 4.84 -6.76
N ARG A 101 -11.29 5.28 -7.78
CA ARG A 101 -12.64 5.82 -7.60
C ARG A 101 -13.58 4.79 -7.00
N TRP A 102 -13.56 3.57 -7.52
CA TRP A 102 -14.39 2.50 -7.00
C TRP A 102 -14.09 2.17 -5.54
N ALA A 103 -12.81 2.11 -5.16
CA ALA A 103 -12.41 1.87 -3.77
C ALA A 103 -12.97 2.94 -2.82
N VAL A 104 -12.88 4.21 -3.20
CA VAL A 104 -13.46 5.34 -2.46
C VAL A 104 -14.96 5.17 -2.30
N ASP A 105 -15.67 4.92 -3.41
CA ASP A 105 -17.13 4.77 -3.42
C ASP A 105 -17.62 3.55 -2.62
N ASN A 106 -16.73 2.58 -2.36
CA ASN A 106 -17.03 1.36 -1.61
C ASN A 106 -16.42 1.38 -0.19
N GLY A 107 -16.02 2.56 0.30
CA GLY A 107 -15.75 2.80 1.71
C GLY A 107 -14.32 2.55 2.16
N ALA A 108 -13.35 2.42 1.24
CA ALA A 108 -11.94 2.39 1.59
C ALA A 108 -11.54 3.67 2.35
N LYS A 109 -10.76 3.53 3.43
CA LYS A 109 -10.16 4.66 4.16
C LYS A 109 -8.70 4.89 3.80
N VAL A 110 -8.03 3.85 3.34
CA VAL A 110 -6.66 3.89 2.85
C VAL A 110 -6.59 3.10 1.56
N ILE A 111 -5.88 3.64 0.57
CA ILE A 111 -5.57 2.97 -0.69
C ILE A 111 -4.05 2.76 -0.76
N ASN A 112 -3.62 1.54 -1.00
CA ASN A 112 -2.22 1.20 -1.24
C ASN A 112 -1.99 1.02 -2.75
N LEU A 113 -1.07 1.82 -3.30
CA LEU A 113 -0.60 1.76 -4.69
C LEU A 113 0.88 1.34 -4.70
N SER A 114 1.14 0.04 -4.58
CA SER A 114 2.48 -0.53 -4.71
C SER A 114 2.87 -0.70 -6.19
N LEU A 115 2.71 0.37 -6.96
CA LEU A 115 2.90 0.44 -8.40
C LEU A 115 3.40 1.83 -8.80
N GLY A 116 4.00 1.94 -9.99
CA GLY A 116 4.50 3.21 -10.48
C GLY A 116 4.77 3.24 -11.98
N GLY A 117 4.38 4.35 -12.63
CA GLY A 117 4.66 4.67 -14.02
C GLY A 117 5.75 5.74 -14.16
N ALA A 118 6.32 5.85 -15.36
CA ALA A 118 7.40 6.80 -15.65
C ALA A 118 6.93 8.25 -15.84
N THR A 119 5.64 8.46 -16.12
CA THR A 119 5.07 9.77 -16.45
C THR A 119 3.80 10.01 -15.64
N GLU A 120 3.51 11.29 -15.38
CA GLU A 120 2.23 11.70 -14.83
C GLU A 120 1.07 11.22 -15.70
N SER A 121 -0.01 10.77 -15.06
CA SER A 121 -1.28 10.43 -15.71
C SER A 121 -2.39 11.31 -15.14
N THR A 122 -2.89 12.26 -15.95
CA THR A 122 -3.94 13.20 -15.54
C THR A 122 -5.19 12.51 -15.01
N SER A 123 -5.58 11.36 -15.58
CA SER A 123 -6.74 10.61 -15.10
C SER A 123 -6.50 10.00 -13.73
N LEU A 124 -5.28 9.52 -13.47
CA LEU A 124 -4.91 8.96 -12.18
C LEU A 124 -4.79 10.07 -11.13
N THR A 125 -4.18 11.21 -11.48
CA THR A 125 -4.15 12.41 -10.62
C THR A 125 -5.56 12.83 -10.21
N ALA A 126 -6.51 12.89 -11.16
CA ALA A 126 -7.89 13.25 -10.87
C ALA A 126 -8.63 12.20 -10.01
N ALA A 127 -8.28 10.92 -10.12
CA ALA A 127 -8.82 9.87 -9.26
C ALA A 127 -8.24 9.93 -7.84
N ILE A 128 -6.96 10.24 -7.70
CA ILE A 128 -6.31 10.45 -6.40
C ILE A 128 -6.87 11.69 -5.71
N GLN A 129 -7.07 12.79 -6.45
CA GLN A 129 -7.74 13.98 -5.92
C GLN A 129 -9.14 13.63 -5.41
N TYR A 130 -9.89 12.81 -6.15
CA TYR A 130 -11.20 12.32 -5.70
C TYR A 130 -11.10 11.56 -4.37
N ALA A 131 -10.07 10.73 -4.18
CA ALA A 131 -9.83 10.05 -2.89
C ALA A 131 -9.56 11.05 -1.76
N VAL A 132 -8.70 12.05 -2.00
CA VAL A 132 -8.40 13.11 -1.03
C VAL A 132 -9.64 13.90 -0.64
N ASP A 133 -10.47 14.29 -1.62
CA ASP A 133 -11.72 15.02 -1.40
C ASP A 133 -12.75 14.22 -0.57
N HIS A 134 -12.64 12.89 -0.59
CA HIS A 134 -13.48 11.97 0.20
C HIS A 134 -12.81 11.49 1.49
N ASN A 135 -11.74 12.17 1.93
CA ASN A 135 -11.01 11.86 3.16
C ASN A 135 -10.42 10.44 3.18
N VAL A 136 -9.92 9.98 2.03
CA VAL A 136 -9.23 8.69 1.86
C VAL A 136 -7.74 8.96 1.65
N LEU A 137 -6.90 8.31 2.45
CA LEU A 137 -5.44 8.42 2.31
C LEU A 137 -4.96 7.53 1.17
N VAL A 138 -4.11 8.06 0.28
CA VAL A 138 -3.45 7.29 -0.78
C VAL A 138 -1.97 7.15 -0.45
N VAL A 139 -1.51 5.91 -0.27
CA VAL A 139 -0.11 5.56 -0.01
C VAL A 139 0.48 4.95 -1.27
N ALA A 140 1.64 5.43 -1.71
CA ALA A 140 2.26 4.99 -2.96
C ALA A 140 3.74 4.64 -2.78
N ALA A 141 4.19 3.57 -3.44
CA ALA A 141 5.58 3.14 -3.41
C ALA A 141 6.47 4.08 -4.25
N ALA A 142 7.58 4.56 -3.67
CA ALA A 142 8.43 5.58 -4.30
C ALA A 142 9.13 5.14 -5.58
N GLY A 143 9.22 3.82 -5.84
CA GLY A 143 9.92 3.22 -6.98
C GLY A 143 11.14 2.42 -6.56
N ASN A 144 11.58 1.52 -7.44
CA ASN A 144 12.79 0.70 -7.23
C ASN A 144 13.76 1.02 -8.36
N GLY A 145 14.73 1.89 -8.09
CA GLY A 145 15.66 2.42 -9.09
C GLY A 145 17.03 2.67 -8.48
N THR A 146 17.75 3.63 -9.03
CA THR A 146 18.97 4.20 -8.45
C THR A 146 18.67 5.56 -7.81
N ALA A 147 19.61 6.09 -7.03
CA ALA A 147 19.50 7.42 -6.42
C ALA A 147 19.11 8.53 -7.42
N ASP A 148 19.58 8.45 -8.66
CA ASP A 148 19.31 9.44 -9.72
C ASP A 148 18.13 9.07 -10.64
N SER A 149 17.39 7.99 -10.32
CA SER A 149 16.25 7.56 -11.12
C SER A 149 15.10 8.57 -11.05
N THR A 150 14.41 8.75 -12.18
CA THR A 150 13.31 9.71 -12.25
C THR A 150 12.15 9.31 -11.34
N PRO A 151 11.50 10.28 -10.66
CA PRO A 151 10.33 10.04 -9.82
C PRO A 151 9.26 9.21 -10.51
N LYS A 152 8.63 8.29 -9.76
CA LYS A 152 7.54 7.44 -10.27
C LYS A 152 6.18 8.04 -9.93
N TRP A 153 5.26 7.99 -10.90
CA TRP A 153 3.87 8.39 -10.68
C TRP A 153 3.02 7.18 -10.29
N PRO A 154 2.18 7.22 -9.24
CA PRO A 154 1.69 8.43 -8.57
C PRO A 154 2.45 8.87 -7.31
N ALA A 155 3.50 8.16 -6.86
CA ALA A 155 4.24 8.55 -5.65
C ALA A 155 4.82 9.96 -5.72
N ALA A 156 5.17 10.45 -6.90
CA ALA A 156 5.63 11.83 -7.11
C ALA A 156 4.52 12.90 -7.00
N SER A 157 3.27 12.51 -6.74
CA SER A 157 2.15 13.43 -6.53
C SER A 157 2.10 13.88 -5.07
N ASP A 158 2.01 15.19 -4.83
CA ASP A 158 1.78 15.76 -3.50
C ASP A 158 0.48 15.27 -2.85
N LEU A 159 -0.45 14.71 -3.63
CA LEU A 159 -1.71 14.14 -3.14
C LEU A 159 -1.53 12.74 -2.52
N THR A 160 -0.37 12.11 -2.72
CA THR A 160 -0.04 10.80 -2.15
C THR A 160 0.92 10.94 -0.98
N LEU A 161 0.93 9.92 -0.12
CA LEU A 161 2.00 9.69 0.85
C LEU A 161 3.02 8.74 0.21
N ALA A 162 4.16 9.29 -0.21
CA ALA A 162 5.20 8.55 -0.93
C ALA A 162 6.13 7.82 0.04
N VAL A 163 6.24 6.50 -0.13
CA VAL A 163 6.98 5.64 0.80
C VAL A 163 8.22 5.03 0.13
N THR A 164 9.39 5.32 0.70
CA THR A 164 10.66 4.67 0.33
C THR A 164 11.00 3.52 1.29
N ALA A 165 12.02 2.74 0.95
CA ALA A 165 12.39 1.53 1.67
C ALA A 165 13.71 1.70 2.44
N VAL A 166 13.73 1.15 3.65
CA VAL A 166 14.96 0.90 4.43
C VAL A 166 15.18 -0.59 4.66
N ASP A 167 16.42 -0.96 4.95
CA ASP A 167 16.75 -2.28 5.45
C ASP A 167 16.52 -2.40 6.98
N ARG A 168 16.82 -3.58 7.53
CA ARG A 168 16.65 -3.86 8.97
C ARG A 168 17.54 -3.03 9.91
N ASN A 169 18.54 -2.33 9.37
CA ASN A 169 19.47 -1.48 10.10
C ASN A 169 19.15 0.02 9.87
N ASN A 170 17.97 0.34 9.33
CA ASN A 170 17.59 1.70 8.92
C ASN A 170 18.59 2.31 7.91
N SER A 171 19.17 1.48 7.05
CA SER A 171 20.08 1.91 5.99
C SER A 171 19.38 1.94 4.64
N VAL A 172 19.95 2.71 3.71
CA VAL A 172 19.50 2.75 2.31
C VAL A 172 19.52 1.36 1.68
N THR A 173 18.56 1.11 0.81
CA THR A 173 18.46 -0.16 0.07
C THR A 173 19.27 -0.10 -1.22
N SER A 174 19.48 -1.24 -1.88
CA SER A 174 20.13 -1.27 -3.20
C SER A 174 19.27 -0.72 -4.34
N PHE A 175 18.04 -0.33 -4.03
CA PHE A 175 17.03 0.21 -4.96
C PHE A 175 16.52 1.58 -4.46
N ASP A 176 17.39 2.35 -3.81
CA ASP A 176 17.12 3.60 -3.13
C ASP A 176 16.91 4.78 -4.09
N GLN A 177 15.76 4.82 -4.74
CA GLN A 177 15.37 6.01 -5.49
C GLN A 177 15.17 7.20 -4.52
N ARG A 178 15.66 8.39 -4.90
CA ARG A 178 15.69 9.59 -4.06
C ARG A 178 14.95 10.75 -4.71
N GLY A 179 14.47 11.68 -3.89
CA GLY A 179 13.92 12.95 -4.34
C GLY A 179 13.03 13.63 -3.31
N ASP A 180 12.77 14.91 -3.52
CA ASP A 180 11.98 15.75 -2.60
C ASP A 180 10.51 15.33 -2.47
N TYR A 181 10.06 14.40 -3.32
CA TYR A 181 8.72 13.81 -3.30
C TYR A 181 8.57 12.70 -2.26
N ILE A 182 9.64 12.21 -1.66
CA ILE A 182 9.58 11.16 -0.62
C ILE A 182 9.10 11.79 0.69
N ASP A 183 8.13 11.13 1.33
CA ASP A 183 7.49 11.62 2.54
C ASP A 183 7.88 10.86 3.82
N ILE A 184 8.17 9.56 3.69
CA ILE A 184 8.50 8.67 4.81
C ILE A 184 9.17 7.40 4.31
N SER A 185 9.92 6.72 5.17
CA SER A 185 10.49 5.41 4.91
C SER A 185 9.94 4.31 5.83
N ALA A 186 9.94 3.08 5.34
CA ALA A 186 9.53 1.90 6.10
C ALA A 186 10.33 0.64 5.68
N PRO A 187 10.28 -0.46 6.45
CA PRO A 187 11.00 -1.68 6.10
C PRO A 187 10.60 -2.22 4.72
N GLY A 188 11.57 -2.37 3.82
CA GLY A 188 11.32 -2.84 2.45
C GLY A 188 12.31 -3.88 1.95
N THR A 189 13.20 -4.39 2.79
CA THR A 189 14.17 -5.43 2.41
C THR A 189 13.92 -6.74 3.15
N SER A 190 13.89 -7.84 2.39
CA SER A 190 13.74 -9.20 2.92
C SER A 190 12.50 -9.37 3.80
N ILE A 191 11.36 -8.89 3.30
CA ILE A 191 10.09 -8.93 4.01
C ILE A 191 9.37 -10.24 3.70
N LEU A 192 9.16 -11.06 4.72
CA LEU A 192 8.33 -12.25 4.65
C LEU A 192 6.85 -11.86 4.75
N SER A 193 6.02 -12.34 3.82
CA SER A 193 4.56 -12.17 3.87
C SER A 193 3.89 -13.27 3.05
N THR A 194 2.56 -13.28 3.06
CA THR A 194 1.72 -14.17 2.26
C THR A 194 2.00 -14.04 0.77
N ALA A 195 1.70 -15.08 0.01
CA ALA A 195 1.83 -15.15 -1.45
C ALA A 195 0.80 -16.15 -1.97
N SER A 196 0.83 -16.49 -3.27
CA SER A 196 -0.11 -17.46 -3.85
C SER A 196 0.00 -18.83 -3.14
N ASN A 197 -0.93 -19.13 -2.23
CA ASN A 197 -1.01 -20.33 -1.39
C ASN A 197 0.26 -20.69 -0.58
N ASP A 198 1.13 -19.73 -0.28
CA ASP A 198 2.36 -19.94 0.51
C ASP A 198 2.86 -18.59 1.07
N TYR A 199 4.05 -18.57 1.67
CA TYR A 199 4.75 -17.36 2.09
C TYR A 199 5.98 -17.12 1.22
N ARG A 200 6.32 -15.85 0.98
CA ARG A 200 7.52 -15.47 0.23
C ARG A 200 8.25 -14.29 0.85
N ILE A 201 9.55 -14.25 0.63
CA ILE A 201 10.39 -13.10 0.97
C ILE A 201 10.48 -12.22 -0.29
N GLN A 202 10.11 -10.96 -0.16
CA GLN A 202 10.23 -9.95 -1.23
C GLN A 202 10.93 -8.68 -0.70
N SER A 203 11.48 -7.91 -1.62
CA SER A 203 12.13 -6.63 -1.35
C SER A 203 11.66 -5.58 -2.35
N GLY A 204 11.39 -4.37 -1.87
CA GLY A 204 10.96 -3.24 -2.69
C GLY A 204 10.24 -2.18 -1.86
N THR A 205 10.09 -0.99 -2.43
CA THR A 205 9.25 0.09 -1.89
C THR A 205 7.77 -0.32 -1.79
N SER A 206 7.34 -1.31 -2.56
CA SER A 206 6.02 -1.95 -2.44
C SER A 206 5.74 -2.49 -1.03
N MET A 207 6.71 -3.13 -0.41
CA MET A 207 6.57 -3.70 0.94
C MET A 207 6.59 -2.60 2.00
N ALA A 208 7.41 -1.57 1.80
CA ALA A 208 7.47 -0.41 2.68
C ALA A 208 6.13 0.34 2.70
N ALA A 209 5.54 0.59 1.51
CA ALA A 209 4.22 1.20 1.37
C ALA A 209 3.12 0.42 2.13
N ALA A 210 3.19 -0.91 2.11
CA ALA A 210 2.25 -1.77 2.83
C ALA A 210 2.35 -1.61 4.36
N PHE A 211 3.56 -1.45 4.93
CA PHE A 211 3.73 -1.16 6.36
C PHE A 211 3.09 0.18 6.75
N VAL A 212 3.32 1.23 5.95
CA VAL A 212 2.75 2.57 6.20
C VAL A 212 1.22 2.55 6.05
N THR A 213 0.71 1.84 5.05
CA THR A 213 -0.73 1.61 4.87
C THR A 213 -1.35 0.96 6.10
N GLY A 214 -0.71 -0.08 6.65
CA GLY A 214 -1.17 -0.73 7.88
C GLY A 214 -1.15 0.21 9.08
N ALA A 215 -0.11 1.02 9.23
CA ALA A 215 -0.03 2.03 10.30
C ALA A 215 -1.14 3.08 10.18
N ALA A 216 -1.43 3.55 8.96
CA ALA A 216 -2.55 4.44 8.68
C ALA A 216 -3.89 3.80 9.06
N ALA A 217 -4.09 2.51 8.76
CA ALA A 217 -5.30 1.80 9.13
C ALA A 217 -5.48 1.70 10.65
N LEU A 218 -4.41 1.51 11.43
CA LEU A 218 -4.47 1.57 12.89
C LEU A 218 -4.88 2.96 13.40
N LEU A 219 -4.40 4.04 12.78
CA LEU A 219 -4.78 5.41 13.15
C LEU A 219 -6.26 5.69 12.87
N PHE A 220 -6.76 5.29 11.69
CA PHE A 220 -8.18 5.40 11.36
C PHE A 220 -9.06 4.58 12.31
N ALA A 221 -8.61 3.39 12.72
CA ALA A 221 -9.36 2.56 13.67
C ALA A 221 -9.35 3.14 15.09
N ALA A 222 -8.24 3.78 15.50
CA ALA A 222 -8.13 4.41 16.82
C ALA A 222 -8.95 5.70 16.94
N GLN A 223 -9.08 6.46 15.85
CA GLN A 223 -9.84 7.70 15.80
C GLN A 223 -10.69 7.78 14.51
N PRO A 224 -11.93 7.26 14.51
CA PRO A 224 -12.76 7.18 13.30
C PRO A 224 -13.08 8.53 12.64
N SER A 225 -13.00 9.65 13.39
CA SER A 225 -13.24 11.00 12.85
C SER A 225 -11.98 11.70 12.34
N ILE A 226 -10.82 11.05 12.39
CA ILE A 226 -9.56 11.64 11.93
C ILE A 226 -9.61 11.87 10.41
N THR A 227 -9.02 12.97 9.96
CA THR A 227 -8.88 13.22 8.52
C THR A 227 -7.67 12.49 7.94
N ALA A 228 -7.69 12.15 6.66
CA ALA A 228 -6.54 11.59 5.95
C ALA A 228 -5.31 12.51 6.03
N ALA A 229 -5.52 13.83 5.99
CA ALA A 229 -4.47 14.82 6.19
C ALA A 229 -3.86 14.75 7.60
N GLN A 230 -4.69 14.58 8.63
CA GLN A 230 -4.20 14.38 10.02
C GLN A 230 -3.47 13.05 10.19
N VAL A 231 -3.94 11.97 9.54
CA VAL A 231 -3.23 10.68 9.55
C VAL A 231 -1.86 10.82 8.90
N ARG A 232 -1.77 11.47 7.73
CA ARG A 232 -0.50 11.78 7.06
C ARG A 232 0.43 12.58 7.97
N ASP A 233 -0.06 13.65 8.58
CA ASP A 233 0.72 14.49 9.49
C ASP A 233 1.23 13.72 10.71
N ILE A 234 0.39 12.89 11.35
CA ILE A 234 0.82 12.06 12.49
C ILE A 234 1.92 11.08 12.06
N LEU A 235 1.75 10.40 10.93
CA LEU A 235 2.76 9.45 10.44
C LEU A 235 4.10 10.14 10.22
N GLN A 236 4.11 11.30 9.56
CA GLN A 236 5.34 12.04 9.27
C GLN A 236 5.98 12.64 10.54
N ARG A 237 5.18 13.26 11.42
CA ARG A 237 5.69 13.91 12.65
C ARG A 237 6.18 12.95 13.72
N THR A 238 5.73 11.69 13.68
CA THR A 238 6.11 10.67 14.66
C THR A 238 7.09 9.64 14.09
N ALA A 239 7.49 9.79 12.83
CA ALA A 239 8.59 9.04 12.26
C ALA A 239 9.88 9.30 13.04
N THR A 240 10.68 8.26 13.23
CA THR A 240 12.04 8.42 13.74
C THR A 240 12.88 9.06 12.66
N ASP A 241 13.41 10.25 12.92
CA ASP A 241 14.32 10.95 12.02
C ASP A 241 15.64 10.16 11.89
N ILE A 242 15.97 9.80 10.64
CA ILE A 242 17.19 9.08 10.27
C ILE A 242 17.80 9.77 9.06
N GLY A 243 19.14 9.87 9.03
CA GLY A 243 19.82 10.58 7.95
C GLY A 243 20.05 12.05 8.29
N ALA A 244 19.70 12.96 7.38
CA ALA A 244 19.84 14.39 7.61
C ALA A 244 18.70 14.89 8.51
N LEU A 245 18.93 15.95 9.28
CA LEU A 245 17.91 16.46 10.20
C LEU A 245 16.67 16.97 9.43
N GLY A 246 15.51 16.43 9.76
CA GLY A 246 14.23 16.73 9.10
C GLY A 246 14.08 16.03 7.76
N ARG A 247 12.97 16.30 7.06
CA ARG A 247 12.66 15.64 5.79
C ARG A 247 13.81 15.76 4.79
N ASP A 248 14.28 14.62 4.30
CA ASP A 248 15.34 14.53 3.31
C ASP A 248 14.96 13.68 2.10
N ALA A 249 15.68 13.87 0.99
CA ALA A 249 15.39 13.20 -0.27
C ALA A 249 15.67 11.68 -0.26
N THR A 250 16.20 11.11 0.83
CA THR A 250 16.58 9.69 0.95
C THR A 250 15.60 8.93 1.81
N PHE A 251 15.20 9.47 2.97
CA PHE A 251 14.38 8.78 3.96
C PHE A 251 12.99 9.40 4.17
N GLY A 252 12.73 10.57 3.58
CA GLY A 252 11.51 11.35 3.77
C GLY A 252 11.57 12.28 4.97
#